data_AF-A0A9Q0YEU2-F1
#
_entry.id   AF-A0A9Q0YEU2-F1
#
_cell.length_a   1.000
_cell.length_b   1.000
_cell.length_c   1.000
_cell.angle_alpha   90.00
_cell.angle_beta   90.00
_cell.angle_gamma   90.00
#
_symmetry.space_group_name_H-M   'P 1'
#
loop_
_entity.id
_entity.type
_entity.pdbx_description
1 polymer ?
#
loop_
_entity_poly.entity_id
_entity_poly.type
_entity_poly.pdbx_seq_one_letter_code
_entity_poly.pdbx_strand_id
1 'polypeptide(L)'
;MALPGDCSYDTHCQRSRKEKATIVISANETVVVYGNVQCTKAEQNVRLISSAFQIIGIREMGNDYRVISIQNVGHAQIAVVAIENETLVEILYNENTLEDVTIMLQMYETFVTEGMFDITGAYIKSSAPVFVLSGSNGDSIQYESWTPNDAFYECLIPHTQWDTHYYIPPPFNYTSVIVIKIAPWENNNLTVIKWENGIHNSSSGLDSNIYVETSGTLLSIKANKSILVAHFSEPIPHSGESQALSMILLSSPSRFTRNYAIFPVFNLTIGNFAAKHYITVLLPANGETSDLYINNAVAVWKIVGTDMDGNKVFRAILTPGSNLLKNTEPFKVIAVVSAKGQSRSYAFSLR
;
A
#
# COMPACT_ATOMS: atom_id res chain seq x y z
N MET A 1 11.89 -2.73 35.64
CA MET A 1 11.38 -1.96 34.48
C MET A 1 12.60 -1.58 33.67
N ALA A 2 12.97 -2.39 32.67
CA ALA A 2 14.14 -2.11 31.84
C ALA A 2 13.79 -0.95 30.90
N LEU A 3 14.68 0.03 30.80
CA LEU A 3 14.56 1.10 29.80
C LEU A 3 14.62 0.47 28.39
N PRO A 4 13.89 1.01 27.39
CA PRO A 4 13.98 0.49 26.02
C PRO A 4 15.41 0.72 25.51
N GLY A 5 16.11 -0.36 25.18
CA GLY A 5 17.45 -0.30 24.61
C GLY A 5 17.44 0.47 23.29
N ASP A 6 18.42 1.35 23.11
CA ASP A 6 18.55 2.16 21.90
C ASP A 6 18.95 1.26 20.71
N CYS A 7 18.07 1.13 19.71
CA CYS A 7 18.21 0.21 18.58
C CYS A 7 18.89 0.87 17.38
N SER A 8 19.57 2.00 17.56
CA SER A 8 19.94 2.88 16.46
C SER A 8 20.95 2.29 15.46
N TYR A 9 21.56 1.11 15.73
CA TYR A 9 22.61 0.53 14.89
C TYR A 9 22.65 -1.01 14.79
N ASP A 10 21.69 -1.73 15.39
CA ASP A 10 21.66 -3.20 15.31
C ASP A 10 20.54 -3.67 14.38
N THR A 11 20.92 -4.28 13.25
CA THR A 11 20.00 -4.84 12.24
C THR A 11 19.17 -6.01 12.77
N HIS A 12 19.46 -6.50 13.98
CA HIS A 12 18.73 -7.58 14.65
C HIS A 12 17.86 -7.03 15.80
N CYS A 13 17.78 -5.71 15.96
CA CYS A 13 17.04 -5.09 17.05
C CYS A 13 15.53 -5.07 16.75
N GLN A 14 14.80 -5.91 17.46
CA GLN A 14 13.34 -5.93 17.47
C GLN A 14 12.82 -5.23 18.73
N ARG A 15 11.90 -4.27 18.55
CA ARG A 15 11.16 -3.64 19.65
C ARG A 15 9.71 -4.03 19.55
N SER A 16 9.12 -4.39 20.68
CA SER A 16 7.74 -4.80 20.77
C SER A 16 7.08 -4.16 21.99
N ARG A 17 5.87 -3.64 21.81
CA ARG A 17 5.13 -2.95 22.87
C ARG A 17 3.63 -3.04 22.68
N LYS A 18 2.90 -3.02 23.80
CA LYS A 18 1.45 -2.80 23.79
C LYS A 18 1.16 -1.32 23.98
N GLU A 19 0.18 -0.81 23.24
CA GLU A 19 -0.28 0.57 23.32
C GLU A 19 -1.81 0.63 23.33
N LYS A 20 -2.33 1.73 23.87
CA LYS A 20 -3.74 2.12 23.76
C LYS A 20 -3.84 3.24 22.73
N ALA A 21 -3.75 2.88 21.45
CA ALA A 21 -3.73 3.82 20.33
C ALA A 21 -4.90 3.61 19.34
N THR A 22 -5.87 2.77 19.69
CA THR A 22 -6.99 2.42 18.82
C THR A 22 -8.04 3.52 18.75
N ILE A 23 -8.47 3.84 17.52
CA ILE A 23 -9.64 4.68 17.26
C ILE A 23 -10.75 3.77 16.70
N VAL A 24 -11.94 3.84 17.29
CA VAL A 24 -13.12 3.09 16.83
C VAL A 24 -14.07 4.06 16.12
N ILE A 25 -14.43 3.74 14.88
CA ILE A 25 -15.40 4.49 14.09
C ILE A 25 -16.65 3.64 13.93
N SER A 26 -17.79 4.18 14.35
CA SER A 26 -19.10 3.55 14.21
C SER A 26 -20.06 4.51 13.52
N ALA A 27 -20.89 3.98 12.64
CA ALA A 27 -21.89 4.73 11.89
C ALA A 27 -23.14 3.89 11.69
N ASN A 28 -24.29 4.56 11.57
CA ASN A 28 -25.58 3.90 11.29
C ASN A 28 -25.75 3.53 9.81
N GLU A 29 -24.79 3.93 8.97
CA GLU A 29 -24.74 3.68 7.54
C GLU A 29 -23.35 3.13 7.17
N THR A 30 -23.22 2.55 5.98
CA THR A 30 -21.93 2.09 5.47
C THR A 30 -21.00 3.29 5.26
N VAL A 31 -19.89 3.32 5.99
CA VAL A 31 -18.82 4.31 5.82
C VAL A 31 -17.59 3.66 5.22
N VAL A 32 -16.83 4.42 4.44
CA VAL A 32 -15.48 4.06 3.99
C VAL A 32 -14.50 4.98 4.69
N VAL A 33 -13.48 4.40 5.31
CA VAL A 33 -12.51 5.15 6.13
C VAL A 33 -11.15 5.12 5.45
N TYR A 34 -10.46 6.26 5.47
CA TYR A 34 -9.11 6.41 4.95
C TYR A 34 -8.21 6.98 6.04
N GLY A 35 -7.03 6.39 6.19
CA GLY A 35 -5.95 6.97 6.99
C GLY A 35 -5.15 7.96 6.14
N ASN A 36 -4.77 9.09 6.71
CA ASN A 36 -3.79 9.99 6.13
C ASN A 36 -2.79 10.42 7.19
N VAL A 37 -1.51 10.17 6.92
CA VAL A 37 -0.39 10.61 7.75
C VAL A 37 0.27 11.75 6.99
N GLN A 38 0.18 12.97 7.53
CA GLN A 38 0.78 14.14 6.91
C GLN A 38 1.47 15.00 7.97
N CYS A 39 2.75 15.29 7.77
CA CYS A 39 3.47 16.31 8.54
C CYS A 39 3.53 17.61 7.71
N THR A 40 3.02 18.70 8.28
CA THR A 40 2.86 20.00 7.60
C THR A 40 3.75 21.11 8.15
N LYS A 41 4.40 20.91 9.31
CA LYS A 41 5.30 21.91 9.88
C LYS A 41 6.63 21.94 9.11
N ALA A 42 6.87 23.02 8.37
CA ALA A 42 8.15 23.34 7.76
C ALA A 42 9.07 24.13 8.72
N GLU A 43 9.21 23.69 9.98
CA GLU A 43 10.15 24.32 10.92
C GLU A 43 11.58 23.84 10.60
N GLN A 44 12.21 24.45 9.59
CA GLN A 44 13.64 24.42 9.14
C GLN A 44 14.47 23.11 9.16
N ASN A 45 14.00 22.01 9.73
CA ASN A 45 14.62 20.70 9.92
C ASN A 45 13.58 19.56 10.04
N VAL A 46 12.30 19.82 9.75
CA VAL A 46 11.21 18.85 9.92
C VAL A 46 10.95 18.07 8.64
N ARG A 47 10.95 16.75 8.77
CA ARG A 47 10.67 15.74 7.75
C ARG A 47 9.29 15.98 7.14
N LEU A 48 9.24 16.11 5.81
CA LEU A 48 7.99 16.08 5.07
C LEU A 48 7.58 14.60 4.92
N ILE A 49 6.44 14.23 5.50
CA ILE A 49 5.88 12.88 5.45
C ILE A 49 4.50 12.95 4.80
N SER A 50 4.22 12.01 3.91
CA SER A 50 2.89 11.80 3.36
C SER A 50 2.61 10.31 3.14
N SER A 51 1.51 9.81 3.70
CA SER A 51 0.96 8.49 3.37
C SER A 51 -0.56 8.54 3.44
N ALA A 52 -1.22 7.71 2.62
CA ALA A 52 -2.64 7.52 2.66
C ALA A 52 -2.98 6.08 2.30
N PHE A 53 -3.97 5.51 2.97
CA PHE A 53 -4.41 4.13 2.76
C PHE A 53 -5.90 3.98 3.09
N GLN A 54 -6.57 3.02 2.45
CA GLN A 54 -7.96 2.66 2.78
C GLN A 54 -7.97 1.68 3.96
N ILE A 55 -8.81 1.93 4.95
CA ILE A 55 -9.01 1.05 6.11
C ILE A 55 -10.13 0.06 5.77
N ILE A 56 -9.90 -1.24 6.02
CA ILE A 56 -10.93 -2.28 5.88
C ILE A 56 -11.91 -2.25 7.05
N GLY A 57 -13.18 -2.56 6.78
CA GLY A 57 -14.20 -2.65 7.82
C GLY A 57 -14.06 -3.91 8.69
N ILE A 58 -14.68 -3.91 9.87
CA ILE A 58 -14.65 -5.06 10.81
C ILE A 58 -15.10 -6.39 10.18
N ARG A 59 -16.00 -6.35 9.18
CA ARG A 59 -16.50 -7.53 8.48
C ARG A 59 -15.53 -8.08 7.44
N GLU A 60 -14.53 -7.29 7.08
CA GLU A 60 -13.48 -7.62 6.12
C GLU A 60 -12.19 -8.03 6.84
N MET A 61 -12.11 -7.89 8.17
CA MET A 61 -11.00 -8.42 8.95
C MET A 61 -11.01 -9.96 8.92
N GLY A 62 -9.83 -10.54 9.07
CA GLY A 62 -9.64 -11.98 9.21
C GLY A 62 -8.62 -12.30 10.29
N ASN A 63 -8.17 -13.56 10.29
CA ASN A 63 -7.29 -14.13 11.30
C ASN A 63 -5.88 -14.42 10.78
N ASP A 64 -5.71 -14.40 9.46
CA ASP A 64 -4.53 -14.91 8.78
C ASP A 64 -4.03 -13.87 7.77
N TYR A 65 -2.83 -13.35 8.01
CA TYR A 65 -2.20 -12.31 7.19
C TYR A 65 -0.75 -12.65 6.90
N ARG A 66 -0.25 -12.24 5.73
CA ARG A 66 1.19 -12.03 5.54
C ARG A 66 1.51 -10.56 5.50
N VAL A 67 2.67 -10.24 6.02
CA VAL A 67 3.21 -8.90 6.05
C VAL A 67 3.89 -8.59 4.72
N ILE A 68 3.67 -7.39 4.19
CA ILE A 68 4.54 -6.79 3.18
C ILE A 68 5.07 -5.49 3.75
N SER A 69 6.38 -5.34 3.75
CA SER A 69 7.06 -4.08 4.05
C SER A 69 8.23 -3.90 3.09
N ILE A 70 8.92 -2.78 3.13
CA ILE A 70 10.22 -2.65 2.48
C ILE A 70 11.17 -2.04 3.51
N GLN A 71 12.25 -2.77 3.80
CA GLN A 71 13.34 -2.18 4.53
C GLN A 71 14.22 -1.45 3.53
N ASN A 72 14.10 -0.12 3.51
CA ASN A 72 15.11 0.72 2.89
C ASN A 72 16.02 1.26 3.99
N VAL A 73 15.56 2.25 4.77
CA VAL A 73 16.38 2.86 5.85
C VAL A 73 15.58 3.26 7.11
N GLY A 74 14.27 2.99 7.16
CA GLY A 74 13.44 3.12 8.37
C GLY A 74 13.23 1.80 9.11
N HIS A 75 12.50 1.85 10.22
CA HIS A 75 12.07 0.65 10.92
C HIS A 75 10.81 0.14 10.24
N ALA A 76 10.85 -1.10 9.76
CA ALA A 76 9.65 -1.78 9.35
C ALA A 76 8.75 -1.97 10.58
N GLN A 77 7.45 -1.75 10.42
CA GLN A 77 6.48 -1.74 11.51
C GLN A 77 5.27 -2.60 11.19
N ILE A 78 4.81 -3.35 12.20
CA ILE A 78 3.51 -4.02 12.21
C ILE A 78 2.75 -3.48 13.41
N ALA A 79 1.50 -3.09 13.19
CA ALA A 79 0.55 -2.87 14.27
C ALA A 79 -0.62 -3.84 14.12
N VAL A 80 -0.93 -4.58 15.19
CA VAL A 80 -2.07 -5.49 15.27
C VAL A 80 -3.04 -4.98 16.33
N VAL A 81 -4.31 -4.80 15.96
CA VAL A 81 -5.37 -4.37 16.87
C VAL A 81 -6.40 -5.48 17.01
N ALA A 82 -6.69 -5.87 18.26
CA ALA A 82 -7.76 -6.80 18.56
C ALA A 82 -9.12 -6.09 18.63
N ILE A 83 -10.15 -6.71 18.07
CA ILE A 83 -11.55 -6.23 18.19
C ILE A 83 -12.39 -7.07 19.15
N GLU A 84 -11.81 -8.15 19.69
CA GLU A 84 -12.41 -9.04 20.69
C GLU A 84 -11.47 -9.17 21.90
N ASN A 85 -12.03 -9.49 23.07
CA ASN A 85 -11.22 -9.76 24.26
C ASN A 85 -10.49 -11.09 24.14
N GLU A 86 -9.37 -11.21 24.86
CA GLU A 86 -8.58 -12.44 24.94
C GLU A 86 -8.16 -12.99 23.56
N THR A 87 -7.93 -12.08 22.60
CA THR A 87 -7.48 -12.46 21.26
C THR A 87 -6.00 -12.85 21.33
N LEU A 88 -5.71 -14.13 21.10
CA LEU A 88 -4.35 -14.61 20.94
C LEU A 88 -3.85 -14.22 19.55
N VAL A 89 -2.67 -13.60 19.48
CA VAL A 89 -1.98 -13.21 18.25
C VAL A 89 -0.60 -13.84 18.25
N GLU A 90 -0.26 -14.51 17.16
CA GLU A 90 1.03 -15.10 16.87
C GLU A 90 1.63 -14.40 15.64
N ILE A 91 2.85 -13.88 15.74
CA ILE A 91 3.62 -13.33 14.62
C ILE A 91 4.84 -14.22 14.44
N LEU A 92 4.86 -14.97 13.33
CA LEU A 92 5.94 -15.87 12.96
C LEU A 92 6.81 -15.18 11.90
N TYR A 93 8.07 -14.94 12.21
CA TYR A 93 8.98 -14.28 11.27
C TYR A 93 9.66 -15.29 10.34
N ASN A 94 9.95 -14.87 9.10
CA ASN A 94 10.66 -15.71 8.14
C ASN A 94 12.18 -15.73 8.36
N GLU A 95 12.71 -14.82 9.18
CA GLU A 95 14.14 -14.73 9.49
C GLU A 95 14.46 -15.43 10.81
N ASN A 96 15.42 -16.37 10.78
CA ASN A 96 15.86 -17.13 11.97
C ASN A 96 16.48 -16.27 13.08
N THR A 97 16.74 -15.00 12.79
CA THR A 97 17.32 -14.02 13.70
C THR A 97 16.28 -13.26 14.52
N LEU A 98 15.00 -13.42 14.19
CA LEU A 98 13.90 -12.73 14.85
C LEU A 98 13.16 -13.69 15.76
N GLU A 99 12.73 -13.18 16.91
CA GLU A 99 11.95 -13.96 17.85
C GLU A 99 10.47 -13.85 17.48
N ASP A 100 9.86 -15.02 17.22
CA ASP A 100 8.41 -15.14 17.08
C ASP A 100 7.71 -14.55 18.29
N VAL A 101 6.62 -13.82 18.04
CA VAL A 101 5.84 -13.19 19.10
C VAL A 101 4.56 -13.97 19.30
N THR A 102 4.27 -14.31 20.56
CA THR A 102 2.93 -14.75 20.98
C THR A 102 2.41 -13.81 22.05
N ILE A 103 1.26 -13.19 21.81
CA ILE A 103 0.69 -12.20 22.72
C ILE A 103 -0.83 -12.31 22.79
N MET A 104 -1.37 -12.15 23.99
CA MET A 104 -2.82 -12.05 24.21
C MET A 104 -3.22 -10.57 24.28
N LEU A 105 -4.18 -10.15 23.47
CA LEU A 105 -4.70 -8.78 23.42
C LEU A 105 -6.13 -8.71 23.93
N GLN A 106 -6.42 -7.65 24.69
CA GLN A 106 -7.79 -7.29 25.03
C GLN A 106 -8.41 -6.45 23.91
N MET A 107 -9.74 -6.31 23.91
CA MET A 107 -10.46 -5.53 22.91
C MET A 107 -9.91 -4.10 22.85
N TYR A 108 -9.58 -3.67 21.63
CA TYR A 108 -8.99 -2.37 21.30
C TYR A 108 -7.57 -2.14 21.85
N GLU A 109 -6.90 -3.16 22.39
CA GLU A 109 -5.45 -3.09 22.58
C GLU A 109 -4.73 -3.20 21.24
N THR A 110 -3.68 -2.41 21.09
CA THR A 110 -2.76 -2.46 19.96
C THR A 110 -1.46 -3.11 20.40
N PHE A 111 -0.96 -4.07 19.63
CA PHE A 111 0.41 -4.51 19.72
C PHE A 111 1.20 -3.94 18.55
N VAL A 112 2.35 -3.34 18.82
CA VAL A 112 3.26 -2.82 17.80
C VAL A 112 4.58 -3.53 17.93
N THR A 113 5.08 -4.06 16.81
CA THR A 113 6.44 -4.56 16.66
C THR A 113 7.14 -3.83 15.54
N GLU A 114 8.41 -3.50 15.75
CA GLU A 114 9.22 -2.74 14.82
C GLU A 114 10.68 -3.19 14.85
N GLY A 115 11.38 -3.02 13.73
CA GLY A 115 12.79 -3.36 13.65
C GLY A 115 13.48 -2.90 12.37
N MET A 116 14.81 -2.99 12.37
CA MET A 116 15.67 -2.64 11.23
C MET A 116 15.96 -3.88 10.36
N PHE A 117 14.91 -4.56 9.94
CA PHE A 117 14.94 -5.75 9.08
C PHE A 117 13.70 -5.79 8.19
N ASP A 118 13.75 -6.56 7.10
CA ASP A 118 12.63 -6.74 6.19
C ASP A 118 11.69 -7.82 6.72
N ILE A 119 10.56 -7.39 7.28
CA ILE A 119 9.50 -8.26 7.81
C ILE A 119 8.56 -8.81 6.73
N THR A 120 8.87 -8.64 5.44
CA THR A 120 8.05 -9.21 4.37
C THR A 120 7.95 -10.72 4.55
N GLY A 121 6.75 -11.25 4.31
CA GLY A 121 6.47 -12.67 4.43
C GLY A 121 6.23 -13.15 5.86
N ALA A 122 6.48 -12.33 6.90
CA ALA A 122 6.09 -12.67 8.26
C ALA A 122 4.60 -13.03 8.32
N TYR A 123 4.26 -14.07 9.07
CA TYR A 123 2.92 -14.62 9.17
C TYR A 123 2.25 -14.19 10.47
N ILE A 124 1.08 -13.57 10.36
CA ILE A 124 0.27 -13.21 11.51
C ILE A 124 -0.93 -14.13 11.55
N LYS A 125 -1.10 -14.82 12.68
CA LYS A 125 -2.23 -15.68 12.97
C LYS A 125 -2.91 -15.19 14.25
N SER A 126 -4.24 -15.25 14.30
CA SER A 126 -4.98 -14.90 15.51
C SER A 126 -6.17 -15.81 15.80
N SER A 127 -6.57 -15.91 17.07
CA SER A 127 -7.73 -16.71 17.50
C SER A 127 -9.07 -16.06 17.15
N ALA A 128 -9.10 -14.73 16.97
CA ALA A 128 -10.25 -13.93 16.54
C ALA A 128 -9.81 -12.90 15.48
N PRO A 129 -10.73 -12.34 14.66
CA PRO A 129 -10.35 -11.37 13.64
C PRO A 129 -9.59 -10.17 14.22
N VAL A 130 -8.54 -9.73 13.53
CA VAL A 130 -7.72 -8.58 13.93
C VAL A 130 -7.56 -7.59 12.79
N PHE A 131 -7.29 -6.33 13.13
CA PHE A 131 -6.87 -5.32 12.16
C PHE A 131 -5.36 -5.24 12.13
N VAL A 132 -4.77 -5.18 10.93
CA VAL A 132 -3.31 -5.16 10.76
C VAL A 132 -2.87 -4.00 9.86
N LEU A 133 -1.94 -3.20 10.36
CA LEU A 133 -1.19 -2.22 9.57
C LEU A 133 0.24 -2.71 9.39
N SER A 134 0.78 -2.49 8.21
CA SER A 134 2.20 -2.72 7.90
C SER A 134 2.78 -1.51 7.20
N GLY A 135 4.06 -1.25 7.42
CA GLY A 135 4.72 -0.12 6.80
C GLY A 135 6.16 0.04 7.24
N SER A 136 6.68 1.24 7.02
CA SER A 136 7.94 1.72 7.59
C SER A 136 7.75 3.14 8.10
N ASN A 137 8.39 3.46 9.23
CA ASN A 137 8.44 4.81 9.76
C ASN A 137 9.46 5.72 9.06
N GLY A 138 10.10 5.23 7.99
CA GLY A 138 11.07 6.01 7.24
C GLY A 138 11.65 5.37 5.98
N ASP A 139 12.18 6.23 5.13
CA ASP A 139 12.98 5.95 3.94
C ASP A 139 14.13 6.97 3.89
N SER A 140 15.39 6.55 3.78
CA SER A 140 16.53 7.46 4.01
C SER A 140 17.78 6.95 3.30
N ILE A 141 17.88 7.08 1.98
CA ILE A 141 19.01 6.49 1.23
C ILE A 141 20.40 7.11 1.55
N GLN A 142 20.52 8.23 2.29
CA GLN A 142 21.82 8.84 2.59
C GLN A 142 21.93 9.45 3.98
N TYR A 143 23.09 9.22 4.62
CA TYR A 143 23.55 9.75 5.92
C TYR A 143 23.67 11.29 5.99
N GLU A 144 23.44 12.00 4.88
CA GLU A 144 23.60 13.45 4.82
C GLU A 144 22.27 14.17 5.05
N SER A 145 22.16 14.75 6.25
CA SER A 145 21.26 15.77 6.86
C SER A 145 20.00 16.36 6.18
N TRP A 146 19.61 16.02 4.94
CA TRP A 146 18.53 16.70 4.21
C TRP A 146 17.63 15.79 3.35
N THR A 147 17.66 14.47 3.51
CA THR A 147 16.78 13.58 2.74
C THR A 147 15.37 13.48 3.33
N PRO A 148 14.31 13.59 2.51
CA PRO A 148 12.93 13.33 2.94
C PRO A 148 12.84 11.92 3.50
N ASN A 149 12.24 11.79 4.69
CA ASN A 149 12.08 10.52 5.36
C ASN A 149 10.58 10.20 5.39
N ASP A 150 10.05 9.80 4.24
CA ASP A 150 8.63 9.45 4.10
C ASP A 150 8.35 8.16 4.88
N ALA A 151 7.33 8.21 5.73
CA ALA A 151 6.73 7.01 6.30
C ALA A 151 5.60 6.56 5.38
N PHE A 152 5.47 5.25 5.19
CA PHE A 152 4.39 4.66 4.41
C PHE A 152 3.75 3.55 5.22
N TYR A 153 2.42 3.52 5.21
CA TYR A 153 1.62 2.51 5.90
C TYR A 153 0.50 2.05 5.00
N GLU A 154 0.16 0.78 5.11
CA GLU A 154 -0.98 0.18 4.43
C GLU A 154 -1.77 -0.70 5.39
N CYS A 155 -3.09 -0.69 5.21
CA CYS A 155 -3.97 -1.64 5.88
C CYS A 155 -3.94 -2.96 5.12
N LEU A 156 -3.38 -3.98 5.77
CA LEU A 156 -3.27 -5.31 5.20
C LEU A 156 -4.65 -5.96 5.07
N ILE A 157 -4.79 -6.77 4.01
CA ILE A 157 -5.98 -7.59 3.79
C ILE A 157 -5.69 -9.05 4.18
N PRO A 158 -6.66 -9.76 4.80
CA PRO A 158 -6.46 -11.15 5.18
C PRO A 158 -6.32 -12.03 3.93
N HIS A 159 -5.69 -13.19 4.09
CA HIS A 159 -5.43 -14.13 2.98
C HIS A 159 -6.70 -14.50 2.19
N THR A 160 -7.86 -14.54 2.83
CA THR A 160 -9.16 -14.82 2.19
C THR A 160 -9.55 -13.80 1.12
N GLN A 161 -8.91 -12.64 1.08
CA GLN A 161 -9.15 -11.57 0.10
C GLN A 161 -8.11 -11.48 -1.01
N TRP A 162 -7.12 -12.36 -1.00
CA TRP A 162 -6.06 -12.36 -2.00
C TRP A 162 -6.53 -12.98 -3.31
N ASP A 163 -5.81 -12.69 -4.39
CA ASP A 163 -6.10 -13.19 -5.72
C ASP A 163 -4.88 -13.82 -6.38
N THR A 164 -5.10 -14.40 -7.54
CA THR A 164 -4.09 -14.98 -8.42
C THR A 164 -3.69 -14.05 -9.56
N HIS A 165 -4.40 -12.95 -9.75
CA HIS A 165 -4.16 -11.98 -10.82
C HIS A 165 -4.28 -10.55 -10.30
N TYR A 166 -3.25 -9.74 -10.54
CA TYR A 166 -3.20 -8.33 -10.16
C TYR A 166 -2.78 -7.47 -11.34
N TYR A 167 -3.28 -6.24 -11.37
CA TYR A 167 -2.82 -5.22 -12.28
C TYR A 167 -2.16 -4.10 -11.51
N ILE A 168 -1.08 -3.56 -12.08
CA ILE A 168 -0.27 -2.52 -11.46
C ILE A 168 -0.39 -1.27 -12.33
N PRO A 169 -1.41 -0.42 -12.09
CA PRO A 169 -1.49 0.84 -12.79
C PRO A 169 -0.32 1.73 -12.34
N PRO A 170 0.37 2.41 -13.26
CA PRO A 170 1.36 3.41 -12.88
C PRO A 170 0.64 4.54 -12.12
N PRO A 171 1.07 4.91 -10.90
CA PRO A 171 0.46 6.00 -10.15
C PRO A 171 0.89 7.37 -10.69
N PHE A 172 2.03 7.47 -11.37
CA PHE A 172 2.61 8.73 -11.87
C PHE A 172 3.02 8.67 -13.36
N ASN A 173 3.46 9.80 -13.93
CA ASN A 173 3.70 10.00 -15.38
C ASN A 173 5.19 9.82 -15.79
N TYR A 174 6.07 9.38 -14.90
CA TYR A 174 7.51 9.35 -15.17
C TYR A 174 8.02 7.92 -15.38
N THR A 175 9.10 7.80 -16.14
CA THR A 175 10.02 6.65 -16.10
C THR A 175 10.67 6.60 -14.72
N SER A 176 10.24 5.67 -13.89
CA SER A 176 10.87 5.35 -12.61
C SER A 176 10.89 3.84 -12.44
N VAL A 177 11.91 3.34 -11.76
CA VAL A 177 11.91 1.95 -11.30
C VAL A 177 10.82 1.81 -10.25
N ILE A 178 9.96 0.83 -10.41
CA ILE A 178 9.00 0.48 -9.38
C ILE A 178 9.48 -0.79 -8.72
N VAL A 179 9.33 -0.85 -7.40
CA VAL A 179 9.58 -2.09 -6.66
C VAL A 179 8.22 -2.75 -6.46
N ILE A 180 8.10 -3.98 -6.97
CA ILE A 180 6.93 -4.81 -6.72
C ILE A 180 7.34 -5.86 -5.73
N LYS A 181 6.65 -5.89 -4.59
CA LYS A 181 6.80 -6.98 -3.62
C LYS A 181 5.63 -7.92 -3.71
N ILE A 182 5.95 -9.21 -3.69
CA ILE A 182 4.98 -10.28 -3.74
C ILE A 182 5.21 -11.19 -2.53
N ALA A 183 4.18 -11.32 -1.70
CA ALA A 183 4.13 -12.28 -0.60
C ALA A 183 3.17 -13.41 -0.99
N PRO A 184 3.68 -14.60 -1.36
CA PRO A 184 2.84 -15.76 -1.60
C PRO A 184 2.37 -16.39 -0.28
N TRP A 185 1.18 -17.01 -0.30
CA TRP A 185 0.66 -17.70 0.88
C TRP A 185 1.39 -19.02 1.17
N GLU A 186 1.68 -19.78 0.11
CA GLU A 186 2.40 -21.05 0.07
C GLU A 186 3.48 -20.98 -1.01
N ASN A 187 4.37 -21.98 -1.09
CA ASN A 187 5.26 -22.13 -2.26
C ASN A 187 4.44 -22.04 -3.56
N ASN A 188 4.81 -21.08 -4.40
CA ASN A 188 4.03 -20.63 -5.54
C ASN A 188 4.94 -20.52 -6.77
N ASN A 189 4.48 -21.03 -7.92
CA ASN A 189 5.18 -20.80 -9.17
C ASN A 189 4.59 -19.52 -9.77
N LEU A 190 5.22 -18.38 -9.51
CA LEU A 190 4.79 -17.15 -10.13
C LEU A 190 4.92 -17.28 -11.66
N THR A 191 3.90 -16.83 -12.36
CA THR A 191 3.92 -16.74 -13.81
C THR A 191 3.65 -15.30 -14.17
N VAL A 192 4.73 -14.54 -14.33
CA VAL A 192 4.82 -13.45 -15.29
C VAL A 192 4.27 -12.11 -14.83
N ILE A 193 5.19 -11.15 -14.83
CA ILE A 193 4.91 -9.75 -15.13
C ILE A 193 4.85 -9.65 -16.65
N LYS A 194 3.65 -9.38 -17.18
CA LYS A 194 3.47 -9.08 -18.61
C LYS A 194 3.70 -7.58 -18.78
N TRP A 195 4.53 -7.19 -19.75
CA TRP A 195 4.63 -5.81 -20.23
C TRP A 195 4.82 -5.80 -21.76
N GLU A 196 4.67 -4.62 -22.39
CA GLU A 196 4.74 -4.44 -23.85
C GLU A 196 5.99 -5.06 -24.53
N ASN A 197 7.08 -5.31 -23.79
CA ASN A 197 8.34 -5.83 -24.31
C ASN A 197 8.69 -7.26 -23.85
N GLY A 198 7.76 -8.01 -23.24
CA GLY A 198 7.97 -9.43 -22.98
C GLY A 198 7.23 -10.04 -21.80
N ILE A 199 7.56 -11.32 -21.56
CA ILE A 199 7.06 -12.17 -20.49
C ILE A 199 8.26 -12.48 -19.59
N HIS A 200 8.26 -11.96 -18.36
CA HIS A 200 9.29 -12.31 -17.38
C HIS A 200 8.81 -13.43 -16.45
N ASN A 201 9.25 -14.67 -16.70
CA ASN A 201 9.00 -15.77 -15.78
C ASN A 201 9.96 -15.69 -14.59
N SER A 202 9.42 -15.74 -13.37
CA SER A 202 10.20 -15.87 -12.14
C SER A 202 9.53 -16.90 -11.26
N SER A 203 10.30 -17.75 -10.58
CA SER A 203 9.80 -18.55 -9.46
C SER A 203 10.17 -17.83 -8.15
N SER A 204 9.20 -17.47 -7.32
CA SER A 204 9.47 -16.92 -6.00
C SER A 204 9.38 -17.98 -4.91
N GLY A 205 10.30 -17.91 -3.94
CA GLY A 205 10.07 -18.47 -2.60
C GLY A 205 9.06 -17.65 -1.80
N LEU A 206 9.03 -17.85 -0.48
CA LEU A 206 8.14 -17.12 0.45
C LEU A 206 8.29 -15.61 0.43
N ASP A 207 9.39 -15.08 -0.14
CA ASP A 207 9.63 -13.66 -0.33
C ASP A 207 10.28 -13.41 -1.70
N SER A 208 9.70 -12.51 -2.49
CA SER A 208 10.34 -12.02 -3.71
C SER A 208 10.13 -10.54 -3.91
N ASN A 209 11.26 -9.85 -4.11
CA ASN A 209 11.29 -8.49 -4.58
C ASN A 209 11.53 -8.55 -6.09
N ILE A 210 10.61 -7.99 -6.86
CA ILE A 210 10.80 -7.79 -8.29
C ILE A 210 10.99 -6.31 -8.55
N TYR A 211 12.19 -5.97 -9.03
CA TYR A 211 12.52 -4.63 -9.48
C TYR A 211 12.11 -4.53 -10.95
N VAL A 212 11.20 -3.62 -11.26
CA VAL A 212 10.75 -3.39 -12.65
C VAL A 212 10.95 -1.93 -12.99
N GLU A 213 11.81 -1.67 -13.96
CA GLU A 213 11.86 -0.36 -14.59
C GLU A 213 10.62 -0.20 -15.48
N THR A 214 9.72 0.72 -15.14
CA THR A 214 8.53 0.97 -15.97
C THR A 214 8.58 2.36 -16.58
N SER A 215 8.38 2.42 -17.89
CA SER A 215 8.20 3.66 -18.64
C SER A 215 6.70 3.93 -18.88
N GLY A 216 5.88 3.85 -17.83
CA GLY A 216 4.43 4.06 -17.93
C GLY A 216 3.63 2.88 -18.51
N THR A 217 4.25 1.72 -18.68
CA THR A 217 3.60 0.49 -19.16
C THR A 217 2.74 -0.15 -18.06
N LEU A 218 1.55 -0.62 -18.42
CA LEU A 218 0.70 -1.43 -17.53
C LEU A 218 1.37 -2.78 -17.29
N LEU A 219 1.52 -3.16 -16.02
CA LEU A 219 1.97 -4.49 -15.64
C LEU A 219 0.79 -5.32 -15.13
N SER A 220 0.80 -6.61 -15.45
CA SER A 220 -0.08 -7.60 -14.82
C SER A 220 0.75 -8.72 -14.22
N ILE A 221 0.41 -9.16 -13.01
CA ILE A 221 1.04 -10.30 -12.33
C ILE A 221 0.05 -11.43 -12.24
N LYS A 222 0.44 -12.61 -12.74
CA LYS A 222 -0.34 -13.83 -12.59
C LYS A 222 0.42 -14.87 -11.76
N ALA A 223 -0.32 -15.62 -10.95
CA ALA A 223 0.20 -16.71 -10.14
C ALA A 223 -0.72 -17.92 -10.22
N ASN A 224 -0.19 -19.11 -9.92
CA ASN A 224 -1.02 -20.32 -9.85
C ASN A 224 -1.70 -20.51 -8.48
N LYS A 225 -1.28 -19.76 -7.46
CA LYS A 225 -1.94 -19.66 -6.14
C LYS A 225 -2.07 -18.21 -5.69
N SER A 226 -2.89 -17.96 -4.68
CA SER A 226 -3.14 -16.63 -4.13
C SER A 226 -1.86 -15.95 -3.65
N ILE A 227 -1.73 -14.67 -3.98
CA ILE A 227 -0.60 -13.80 -3.61
C ILE A 227 -1.10 -12.46 -3.08
N LEU A 228 -0.30 -11.82 -2.26
CA LEU A 228 -0.43 -10.40 -1.95
C LEU A 228 0.58 -9.61 -2.74
N VAL A 229 0.17 -8.48 -3.31
CA VAL A 229 1.04 -7.63 -4.14
C VAL A 229 1.02 -6.21 -3.62
N ALA A 230 2.20 -5.66 -3.37
CA ALA A 230 2.37 -4.24 -3.12
C ALA A 230 3.28 -3.59 -4.16
N HIS A 231 2.94 -2.36 -4.51
CA HIS A 231 3.72 -1.51 -5.38
C HIS A 231 4.33 -0.38 -4.56
N PHE A 232 5.65 -0.20 -4.68
CA PHE A 232 6.40 0.93 -4.15
C PHE A 232 6.89 1.82 -5.30
N SER A 233 6.57 3.12 -5.24
CA SER A 233 7.17 4.10 -6.16
C SER A 233 8.66 4.28 -5.81
N GLU A 234 9.58 4.30 -6.79
CA GLU A 234 11.03 4.26 -6.52
C GLU A 234 11.50 5.15 -5.35
N PRO A 235 12.35 4.62 -4.46
CA PRO A 235 13.05 5.43 -3.49
C PRO A 235 14.30 6.13 -4.09
N ILE A 236 14.80 5.71 -5.26
CA ILE A 236 16.03 6.22 -5.88
C ILE A 236 15.71 7.21 -7.02
N PRO A 237 16.32 8.40 -7.06
CA PRO A 237 16.15 9.33 -8.18
C PRO A 237 17.00 8.89 -9.38
N HIS A 238 16.37 8.70 -10.53
CA HIS A 238 17.12 8.58 -11.80
C HIS A 238 17.65 9.92 -12.33
N SER A 239 17.35 11.05 -11.68
CA SER A 239 17.88 12.38 -12.05
C SER A 239 17.40 13.49 -11.11
N GLY A 240 18.14 13.83 -10.05
CA GLY A 240 18.01 15.11 -9.31
C GLY A 240 16.64 15.53 -8.74
N GLU A 241 15.58 14.74 -8.93
CA GLU A 241 14.24 14.98 -8.39
C GLU A 241 14.15 14.47 -6.94
N SER A 242 13.36 15.16 -6.13
CA SER A 242 13.14 14.79 -4.73
C SER A 242 12.48 13.42 -4.59
N GLN A 243 13.00 12.67 -3.62
CA GLN A 243 12.46 11.39 -3.14
C GLN A 243 11.03 11.60 -2.61
N ALA A 244 10.12 10.68 -2.95
CA ALA A 244 8.79 10.61 -2.40
C ALA A 244 8.25 9.17 -2.52
N LEU A 245 8.42 8.38 -1.46
CA LEU A 245 8.04 6.96 -1.44
C LEU A 245 6.56 6.82 -1.08
N SER A 246 5.85 6.01 -1.85
CA SER A 246 4.48 5.60 -1.55
C SER A 246 4.37 4.09 -1.71
N MET A 247 3.63 3.46 -0.81
CA MET A 247 3.24 2.06 -0.89
C MET A 247 1.78 2.00 -1.33
N ILE A 248 1.47 1.12 -2.27
CA ILE A 248 0.11 0.80 -2.68
C ILE A 248 -0.09 -0.71 -2.48
N LEU A 249 -0.95 -1.09 -1.56
CA LEU A 249 -1.43 -2.46 -1.49
C LEU A 249 -2.52 -2.67 -2.56
N LEU A 250 -2.20 -3.48 -3.57
CA LEU A 250 -3.07 -3.62 -4.74
C LEU A 250 -4.33 -4.41 -4.40
N SER A 251 -5.47 -3.89 -4.85
CA SER A 251 -6.76 -4.55 -4.69
C SER A 251 -6.90 -5.74 -5.63
N SER A 252 -7.52 -6.81 -5.13
CA SER A 252 -7.91 -7.95 -5.96
C SER A 252 -8.95 -7.52 -7.00
N PRO A 253 -8.70 -7.73 -8.31
CA PRO A 253 -9.67 -7.44 -9.36
C PRO A 253 -10.99 -8.20 -9.18
N SER A 254 -10.96 -9.40 -8.61
CA SER A 254 -12.18 -10.18 -8.40
C SER A 254 -13.10 -9.57 -7.33
N ARG A 255 -12.60 -8.73 -6.44
CA ARG A 255 -13.32 -8.17 -5.28
C ARG A 255 -13.97 -6.81 -5.51
N PHE A 256 -13.57 -6.06 -6.54
CA PHE A 256 -14.25 -4.82 -6.89
C PHE A 256 -15.64 -5.13 -7.44
N THR A 257 -16.65 -4.98 -6.60
CA THR A 257 -18.06 -5.37 -6.88
C THR A 257 -18.99 -4.17 -6.93
N ARG A 258 -18.47 -2.96 -6.65
CA ARG A 258 -19.27 -1.75 -6.55
C ARG A 258 -19.17 -0.93 -7.83
N ASN A 259 -20.31 -0.39 -8.24
CA ASN A 259 -20.37 0.56 -9.36
C ASN A 259 -19.99 1.98 -8.93
N TYR A 260 -19.57 2.19 -7.69
CA TYR A 260 -19.11 3.49 -7.22
C TYR A 260 -18.13 3.34 -6.05
N ALA A 261 -17.29 4.36 -5.87
CA ALA A 261 -16.39 4.52 -4.74
C ALA A 261 -16.33 5.99 -4.30
N ILE A 262 -16.48 6.24 -3.00
CA ILE A 262 -16.28 7.56 -2.39
C ILE A 262 -14.88 7.55 -1.79
N PHE A 263 -14.06 8.55 -2.11
CA PHE A 263 -12.67 8.60 -1.68
C PHE A 263 -12.18 10.04 -1.47
N PRO A 264 -11.26 10.27 -0.53
CA PRO A 264 -10.65 11.57 -0.31
C PRO A 264 -9.45 11.81 -1.22
N VAL A 265 -9.18 13.08 -1.49
CA VAL A 265 -7.91 13.57 -2.05
C VAL A 265 -7.34 14.57 -1.05
N PHE A 266 -6.22 14.21 -0.44
CA PHE A 266 -5.53 15.03 0.55
C PHE A 266 -4.62 16.04 -0.13
N ASN A 267 -4.70 17.31 0.28
CA ASN A 267 -3.91 18.37 -0.34
C ASN A 267 -2.43 18.27 0.09
N LEU A 268 -1.53 18.10 -0.88
CA LEU A 268 -0.09 18.09 -0.66
C LEU A 268 0.62 19.42 -1.00
N THR A 269 -0.11 20.50 -1.24
CA THR A 269 0.47 21.83 -1.57
C THR A 269 1.25 22.39 -0.37
N ILE A 270 2.45 22.94 -0.61
CA ILE A 270 3.27 23.66 0.38
C ILE A 270 3.69 25.00 -0.21
N GLY A 271 3.37 26.11 0.46
CA GLY A 271 3.72 27.44 -0.04
C GLY A 271 3.26 27.62 -1.49
N ASN A 272 4.22 27.87 -2.38
CA ASN A 272 3.96 28.06 -3.82
C ASN A 272 4.10 26.78 -4.66
N PHE A 273 4.40 25.64 -4.04
CA PHE A 273 4.58 24.37 -4.74
C PHE A 273 3.25 23.62 -4.83
N ALA A 274 2.60 23.75 -5.99
CA ALA A 274 1.34 23.07 -6.28
C ALA A 274 1.53 21.54 -6.36
N ALA A 275 0.66 20.80 -5.68
CA ALA A 275 0.60 19.35 -5.80
C ALA A 275 -0.27 18.92 -6.99
N LYS A 276 0.10 17.81 -7.63
CA LYS A 276 -0.70 17.16 -8.66
C LYS A 276 -1.39 15.94 -8.07
N HIS A 277 -2.69 15.79 -8.34
CA HIS A 277 -3.52 14.70 -7.84
C HIS A 277 -4.15 13.99 -9.02
N TYR A 278 -4.15 12.66 -8.99
CA TYR A 278 -4.62 11.84 -10.07
C TYR A 278 -5.50 10.70 -9.55
N ILE A 279 -6.43 10.27 -10.40
CA ILE A 279 -6.97 8.91 -10.36
C ILE A 279 -6.50 8.19 -11.61
N THR A 280 -5.92 7.02 -11.41
CA THR A 280 -5.59 6.09 -12.50
C THR A 280 -6.57 4.92 -12.40
N VAL A 281 -7.28 4.64 -13.49
CA VAL A 281 -8.24 3.53 -13.58
C VAL A 281 -7.79 2.55 -14.64
N LEU A 282 -8.01 1.26 -14.37
CA LEU A 282 -7.91 0.20 -15.37
C LEU A 282 -9.33 -0.20 -15.77
N LEU A 283 -9.56 -0.18 -17.08
CA LEU A 283 -10.77 -0.68 -17.71
C LEU A 283 -10.46 -1.94 -18.52
N PRO A 284 -11.37 -2.93 -18.51
CA PRO A 284 -11.23 -4.06 -19.40
C PRO A 284 -11.29 -3.62 -20.87
N ALA A 285 -10.86 -4.48 -21.79
CA ALA A 285 -10.80 -4.15 -23.22
C ALA A 285 -12.11 -3.61 -23.83
N ASN A 286 -13.26 -4.03 -23.27
CA ASN A 286 -14.60 -3.60 -23.67
C ASN A 286 -15.17 -2.44 -22.84
N GLY A 287 -14.44 -1.94 -21.84
CA GLY A 287 -14.87 -0.83 -21.01
C GLY A 287 -14.56 0.51 -21.67
N GLU A 288 -15.51 1.44 -21.62
CA GLU A 288 -15.37 2.78 -22.17
C GLU A 288 -15.37 3.85 -21.07
N THR A 289 -14.63 4.93 -21.31
CA THR A 289 -14.51 6.02 -20.32
C THR A 289 -15.75 6.92 -20.26
N SER A 290 -16.65 6.82 -21.25
CA SER A 290 -17.96 7.48 -21.24
C SER A 290 -18.85 7.02 -20.09
N ASP A 291 -18.57 5.83 -19.54
CA ASP A 291 -19.32 5.23 -18.44
C ASP A 291 -18.72 5.57 -17.07
N LEU A 292 -17.58 6.28 -17.05
CA LEU A 292 -16.89 6.68 -15.83
C LEU A 292 -17.08 8.17 -15.51
N TYR A 293 -17.67 8.41 -14.34
CA TYR A 293 -17.94 9.73 -13.83
C TYR A 293 -17.09 10.02 -12.59
N ILE A 294 -16.57 11.24 -12.51
CA ILE A 294 -15.99 11.80 -11.29
C ILE A 294 -16.91 12.92 -10.83
N ASN A 295 -17.42 12.84 -9.59
CA ASN A 295 -18.33 13.82 -9.00
C ASN A 295 -19.58 14.08 -9.87
N ASN A 296 -20.14 13.02 -10.44
CA ASN A 296 -21.28 13.06 -11.37
C ASN A 296 -21.03 13.83 -12.68
N ALA A 297 -19.77 14.13 -13.01
CA ALA A 297 -19.37 14.72 -14.29
C ALA A 297 -18.51 13.73 -15.07
N VAL A 298 -18.60 13.77 -16.41
CA VAL A 298 -17.70 13.04 -17.28
C VAL A 298 -16.30 13.62 -17.08
N ALA A 299 -15.35 12.78 -16.65
CA ALA A 299 -13.98 13.22 -16.45
C ALA A 299 -13.21 13.24 -17.77
N VAL A 300 -12.20 14.11 -17.86
CA VAL A 300 -11.26 14.12 -18.98
C VAL A 300 -10.20 13.05 -18.71
N TRP A 301 -10.34 11.92 -19.41
CA TRP A 301 -9.46 10.78 -19.30
C TRP A 301 -8.35 10.84 -20.35
N LYS A 302 -7.10 10.69 -19.91
CA LYS A 302 -5.95 10.46 -20.79
C LYS A 302 -5.58 8.99 -20.76
N ILE A 303 -5.42 8.37 -21.93
CA ILE A 303 -4.85 7.02 -22.01
C ILE A 303 -3.39 7.03 -21.55
N VAL A 304 -3.05 6.13 -20.63
CA VAL A 304 -1.70 5.97 -20.08
C VAL A 304 -1.00 4.78 -20.74
N GLY A 305 -1.73 3.70 -21.00
CA GLY A 305 -1.21 2.51 -21.64
C GLY A 305 -2.29 1.47 -21.89
N THR A 306 -1.91 0.41 -22.60
CA THR A 306 -2.77 -0.75 -22.90
C THR A 306 -1.94 -2.00 -22.63
N ASP A 307 -2.52 -3.05 -22.02
CA ASP A 307 -1.82 -4.33 -21.90
C ASP A 307 -2.04 -5.24 -23.12
N MET A 308 -1.36 -6.38 -23.12
CA MET A 308 -1.48 -7.40 -24.18
C MET A 308 -2.87 -8.05 -24.26
N ASP A 309 -3.66 -8.00 -23.18
CA ASP A 309 -5.01 -8.54 -23.13
C ASP A 309 -6.06 -7.48 -23.56
N GLY A 310 -5.60 -6.30 -24.00
CA GLY A 310 -6.42 -5.19 -24.51
C GLY A 310 -6.99 -4.27 -23.43
N ASN A 311 -6.70 -4.53 -22.14
CA ASN A 311 -7.15 -3.68 -21.05
C ASN A 311 -6.43 -2.34 -21.11
N LYS A 312 -7.15 -1.26 -20.82
CA LYS A 312 -6.66 0.11 -20.98
C LYS A 312 -6.53 0.77 -19.62
N VAL A 313 -5.44 1.52 -19.44
CA VAL A 313 -5.23 2.38 -18.28
C VAL A 313 -5.55 3.82 -18.67
N PHE A 314 -6.41 4.46 -17.90
CA PHE A 314 -6.75 5.86 -18.06
C PHE A 314 -6.39 6.65 -16.81
N ARG A 315 -6.11 7.94 -16.99
CA ARG A 315 -5.82 8.85 -15.89
C ARG A 315 -6.61 10.15 -16.03
N ALA A 316 -7.17 10.60 -14.93
CA ALA A 316 -7.79 11.91 -14.81
C ALA A 316 -7.12 12.71 -13.69
N ILE A 317 -7.16 14.04 -13.81
CA ILE A 317 -6.70 14.96 -12.76
C ILE A 317 -7.82 15.11 -11.73
N LEU A 318 -7.46 15.08 -10.46
CA LEU A 318 -8.37 15.29 -9.35
C LEU A 318 -8.17 16.65 -8.67
N THR A 319 -9.19 17.07 -7.94
CA THR A 319 -9.11 18.19 -7.01
C THR A 319 -9.13 17.67 -5.57
N PRO A 320 -8.42 18.34 -4.63
CA PRO A 320 -8.49 18.00 -3.21
C PRO A 320 -9.92 18.05 -2.66
N GLY A 321 -10.23 17.14 -1.74
CA GLY A 321 -11.56 17.00 -1.13
C GLY A 321 -12.16 15.61 -1.32
N SER A 322 -13.44 15.49 -0.98
CA SER A 322 -14.20 14.25 -1.18
C SER A 322 -14.59 14.10 -2.65
N ASN A 323 -14.29 12.95 -3.23
CA ASN A 323 -14.59 12.63 -4.61
C ASN A 323 -15.44 11.35 -4.70
N LEU A 324 -16.23 11.25 -5.77
CA LEU A 324 -17.04 10.08 -6.12
C LEU A 324 -16.61 9.57 -7.49
N LEU A 325 -16.10 8.35 -7.58
CA LEU A 325 -15.98 7.60 -8.82
C LEU A 325 -17.28 6.82 -8.98
N LYS A 326 -17.92 6.91 -10.15
CA LYS A 326 -19.10 6.12 -10.50
C LYS A 326 -18.93 5.50 -11.87
N ASN A 327 -19.21 4.21 -11.97
CA ASN A 327 -19.33 3.45 -13.21
C ASN A 327 -20.82 3.17 -13.49
N THR A 328 -21.28 3.43 -14.71
CA THR A 328 -22.67 3.13 -15.11
C THR A 328 -22.85 1.72 -15.66
N GLU A 329 -21.76 1.04 -16.02
CA GLU A 329 -21.77 -0.29 -16.64
C GLU A 329 -21.29 -1.39 -15.65
N PRO A 330 -21.61 -2.68 -15.90
CA PRO A 330 -21.34 -3.77 -14.97
C PRO A 330 -19.88 -4.28 -15.03
N PHE A 331 -18.96 -3.54 -15.64
CA PHE A 331 -17.55 -3.94 -15.66
C PHE A 331 -16.81 -3.51 -14.38
N LYS A 332 -15.81 -4.30 -14.00
CA LYS A 332 -14.98 -4.03 -12.82
C LYS A 332 -13.94 -2.96 -13.15
N VAL A 333 -13.79 -2.00 -12.24
CA VAL A 333 -12.83 -0.90 -12.36
C VAL A 333 -11.80 -1.06 -11.25
N ILE A 334 -10.52 -1.16 -11.60
CA ILE A 334 -9.45 -1.03 -10.61
C ILE A 334 -9.04 0.42 -10.61
N ALA A 335 -9.05 1.07 -9.45
CA ALA A 335 -8.69 2.46 -9.33
C ALA A 335 -7.59 2.65 -8.28
N VAL A 336 -6.65 3.53 -8.60
CA VAL A 336 -5.61 4.02 -7.70
C VAL A 336 -5.67 5.53 -7.68
N VAL A 337 -5.77 6.09 -6.48
CA VAL A 337 -5.67 7.53 -6.24
C VAL A 337 -4.23 7.82 -5.87
N SER A 338 -3.62 8.83 -6.49
CA SER A 338 -2.25 9.23 -6.21
C SER A 338 -2.11 10.75 -6.15
N ALA A 339 -1.15 11.21 -5.36
CA ALA A 339 -0.76 12.62 -5.32
C ALA A 339 0.76 12.74 -5.22
N LYS A 340 1.32 13.75 -5.89
CA LYS A 340 2.74 14.11 -5.81
C LYS A 340 2.86 15.62 -5.61
N GLY A 341 3.51 16.01 -4.52
CA GLY A 341 4.03 17.35 -4.28
C GLY A 341 5.54 17.40 -4.53
N GLN A 342 6.21 18.44 -4.00
CA GLN A 342 7.66 18.61 -4.16
C GLN A 342 8.45 17.41 -3.64
N SER A 343 8.23 17.02 -2.38
CA SER A 343 8.98 15.97 -1.66
C SER A 343 8.06 15.06 -0.85
N ARG A 344 6.83 14.88 -1.34
CA ARG A 344 5.77 14.10 -0.69
C ARG A 344 4.95 13.42 -1.76
N SER A 345 4.62 12.18 -1.53
CA SER A 345 3.65 11.47 -2.35
C SER A 345 2.73 10.66 -1.46
N TYR A 346 1.58 10.28 -1.99
CA TYR A 346 0.84 9.14 -1.46
C TYR A 346 0.16 8.47 -2.65
N ALA A 347 -0.16 7.19 -2.48
CA ALA A 347 -1.06 6.52 -3.37
C ALA A 347 -1.78 5.40 -2.61
N PHE A 348 -3.02 5.11 -2.99
CA PHE A 348 -3.78 4.00 -2.44
C PHE A 348 -4.74 3.45 -3.49
N SER A 349 -5.04 2.15 -3.40
CA SER A 349 -6.06 1.52 -4.23
C SER A 349 -7.44 1.69 -3.63
N LEU A 350 -8.44 1.93 -4.48
CA LEU A 350 -9.85 1.85 -4.09
C LEU A 350 -10.27 0.37 -4.06
N ARG A 351 -10.88 -0.04 -2.94
CA ARG A 351 -11.38 -1.41 -2.70
C ARG A 351 -12.91 -1.46 -2.74
#